data_AF-A0AB35K980-F1
#
_entry.id   AF-A0AB35K980-F1
#
_cell.length_a   1.000
_cell.length_b   1.000
_cell.length_c   1.000
_cell.angle_alpha   90.00
_cell.angle_beta   90.00
_cell.angle_gamma   90.00
#
_symmetry.space_group_name_H-M   'P 1'
#
loop_
_entity.id
_entity.type
_entity.pdbx_description
1 polymer ?
#
loop_
_entity_poly.entity_id
_entity_poly.type
_entity_poly.pdbx_seq_one_letter_code
_entity_poly.pdbx_strand_id
1 'polypeptide(L)'
;TAADITNFLITGALPVTGEGPVTIHAEAVDAQGNVDVADADVTVTVDTLPADLIGAITIPEDLKGDGNLNAAAVGTAGVVHGRLA
;
A
#
# COMPACT_ATOMS: atom_id res chain seq x y z
N THR A 1 -9.76 12.74 27.36
CA THR A 1 -10.48 13.34 28.53
C THR A 1 -10.38 12.39 29.71
N ALA A 2 -10.92 12.71 30.90
CA ALA A 2 -10.91 11.81 32.05
C ALA A 2 -11.52 10.40 31.79
N ALA A 3 -12.26 10.24 30.68
CA ALA A 3 -12.75 8.95 30.19
C ALA A 3 -11.65 8.01 29.67
N ASP A 4 -10.55 8.55 29.14
CA ASP A 4 -9.49 7.76 28.47
C ASP A 4 -8.71 6.89 29.48
N ILE A 5 -8.71 7.27 30.76
CA ILE A 5 -7.97 6.60 31.85
C ILE A 5 -8.79 5.47 32.50
N THR A 6 -10.14 5.51 32.40
CA THR A 6 -11.01 4.49 33.03
C THR A 6 -11.08 3.20 32.21
N ASN A 7 -11.02 3.31 30.87
CA ASN A 7 -11.09 2.17 29.95
C ASN A 7 -9.72 1.81 29.36
N PHE A 8 -8.63 2.46 29.79
CA PHE A 8 -7.29 2.32 29.21
C PHE A 8 -7.27 2.56 27.69
N LEU A 9 -8.19 3.40 27.18
CA LEU A 9 -8.39 3.64 25.76
C LEU A 9 -8.20 5.12 25.47
N ILE A 10 -7.09 5.46 24.84
CA ILE A 10 -6.80 6.80 24.33
C ILE A 10 -7.21 6.85 22.85
N THR A 11 -8.05 7.81 22.48
CA THR A 11 -8.44 8.03 21.08
C THR A 11 -7.95 9.40 20.62
N GLY A 12 -7.12 9.42 19.57
CA GLY A 12 -6.63 10.63 18.94
C GLY A 12 -6.62 10.49 17.43
N ALA A 13 -6.91 11.57 16.70
CA ALA A 13 -6.76 11.60 15.25
C ALA A 13 -5.33 11.97 14.88
N LEU A 14 -4.68 11.15 14.07
CA LEU A 14 -3.34 11.41 13.53
C LEU A 14 -3.49 11.77 12.04
N PRO A 15 -3.22 13.02 11.63
CA PRO A 15 -3.24 13.38 10.22
C PRO A 15 -2.06 12.72 9.51
N VAL A 16 -2.37 11.82 8.56
CA VAL A 16 -1.37 11.16 7.72
C VAL A 16 -1.21 11.97 6.43
N THR A 17 0.02 12.43 6.15
CA THR A 17 0.31 13.33 5.01
C THR A 17 1.06 12.65 3.86
N GLY A 18 1.39 11.36 3.97
CA GLY A 18 2.12 10.63 2.93
C GLY A 18 2.30 9.14 3.23
N GLU A 19 2.99 8.46 2.33
CA GLU A 19 3.32 7.04 2.41
C GLU A 19 4.38 6.74 3.47
N GLY A 20 4.44 5.48 3.90
CA GLY A 20 5.52 4.95 4.73
C GLY A 20 5.17 4.79 6.20
N PRO A 21 6.19 4.61 7.07
CA PRO A 21 5.97 4.28 8.48
C PRO A 21 5.50 5.49 9.30
N VAL A 22 4.52 5.24 10.16
CA VAL A 22 4.01 6.13 11.20
C VAL A 22 4.21 5.44 12.54
N THR A 23 4.99 6.06 13.42
CA THR A 23 5.25 5.55 14.78
C THR A 23 4.34 6.24 15.78
N ILE A 24 3.72 5.45 16.66
CA ILE A 24 2.81 5.89 17.71
C ILE A 24 3.45 5.54 19.05
N HIS A 25 3.63 6.58 19.87
CA HIS A 25 4.07 6.47 21.26
C HIS A 25 2.96 7.05 22.15
N ALA A 26 2.52 6.28 23.15
CA ALA A 26 1.43 6.68 24.04
C ALA A 26 1.83 6.44 25.49
N GLU A 27 1.73 7.48 26.30
CA GLU A 27 1.93 7.44 27.74
C GLU A 27 0.69 8.02 28.42
N ALA A 28 0.29 7.44 29.56
CA ALA A 28 -0.79 7.96 30.37
C ALA A 28 -0.21 8.73 31.57
N VAL A 29 -0.83 9.86 31.93
CA VAL A 29 -0.46 10.62 33.13
C VAL A 29 -1.67 10.72 34.04
N ASP A 30 -1.52 10.34 35.31
CA ASP A 30 -2.60 10.45 36.30
C ASP A 30 -2.74 11.87 36.88
N ALA A 31 -3.76 12.08 37.72
CA ALA A 31 -4.04 13.39 38.32
C ALA A 31 -2.96 13.86 39.33
N GLN A 32 -2.11 12.96 39.80
CA GLN A 32 -0.98 13.25 40.69
C GLN A 32 0.32 13.49 39.90
N GLY A 33 0.30 13.28 38.58
CA GLY A 33 1.44 13.47 37.68
C GLY A 33 2.31 12.23 37.53
N ASN A 34 1.87 11.04 37.96
CA ASN A 34 2.59 9.80 37.67
C ASN A 34 2.41 9.45 36.20
N VAL A 35 3.52 9.09 35.53
CA VAL A 35 3.57 8.76 34.11
C VAL A 35 3.68 7.23 33.97
N ASP A 36 2.78 6.65 33.18
CA ASP A 36 2.90 5.29 32.70
C ASP A 36 3.95 5.23 31.59
N VAL A 37 4.87 4.27 31.68
CA VAL A 37 5.92 4.10 30.67
C VAL A 37 5.37 3.17 29.60
N ALA A 38 5.37 3.63 28.34
CA ALA A 38 4.97 2.78 27.23
C ALA A 38 5.88 1.54 27.15
N ASP A 39 5.28 0.34 27.09
CA ASP A 39 6.03 -0.91 26.95
C ASP A 39 6.82 -0.96 25.62
N ALA A 40 6.25 -0.45 24.53
CA ALA A 40 6.90 -0.32 23.22
C ALA A 40 6.14 0.64 22.28
N ASP A 41 6.85 1.19 21.30
CA ASP A 41 6.26 1.92 20.17
C ASP A 41 5.48 0.99 19.24
N VAL A 42 4.39 1.51 18.65
CA VAL A 42 3.64 0.84 17.58
C VAL A 42 3.96 1.53 16.25
N THR A 43 4.41 0.77 15.26
CA THR A 43 4.60 1.29 13.89
C THR A 43 3.51 0.76 12.97
N VAL A 44 2.87 1.67 12.25
CA VAL A 44 1.89 1.39 11.19
C VAL A 44 2.45 1.87 9.87
N THR A 45 2.36 1.07 8.81
CA THR A 45 2.76 1.50 7.46
C THR A 45 1.55 1.97 6.68
N VAL A 46 1.66 3.16 6.12
CA VAL A 46 0.70 3.73 5.18
C VAL A 46 1.13 3.33 3.78
N ASP A 47 0.22 2.68 3.07
CA ASP A 47 0.35 2.34 1.65
C ASP A 47 -0.96 2.66 0.95
N THR A 48 -0.99 3.77 0.19
CA THR A 48 -2.15 4.16 -0.63
C THR A 48 -1.88 4.00 -2.12
N LEU A 49 -0.72 3.45 -2.51
CA LEU A 49 -0.39 3.24 -3.90
C LEU A 49 -1.21 2.08 -4.47
N PRO A 50 -1.78 2.21 -5.68
CA PRO A 50 -2.39 1.07 -6.35
C PRO A 50 -1.34 -0.03 -6.56
N ALA A 51 -1.68 -1.26 -6.17
CA ALA A 51 -0.83 -2.39 -6.48
C ALA A 51 -0.82 -2.66 -8.00
N ASP A 52 0.35 -2.95 -8.54
CA ASP A 52 0.49 -3.45 -9.91
C ASP A 52 0.29 -4.98 -9.90
N LEU A 53 -0.93 -5.42 -10.21
CA LEU A 53 -1.30 -6.83 -10.16
C LEU A 53 -0.95 -7.60 -11.44
N ILE A 54 -0.79 -6.89 -12.57
CA ILE A 54 -0.71 -7.52 -13.89
C ILE A 54 0.69 -7.37 -14.49
N GLY A 55 1.51 -6.43 -13.99
CA GLY A 55 2.86 -6.20 -14.49
C GLY A 55 2.88 -5.93 -15.99
N ALA A 56 4.06 -6.07 -16.59
CA ALA A 56 4.19 -5.99 -18.04
C ALA A 56 3.71 -7.29 -18.70
N ILE A 57 2.69 -7.19 -19.56
CA ILE A 57 2.37 -8.25 -20.52
C ILE A 57 3.25 -8.03 -21.74
N THR A 58 4.19 -8.95 -21.98
CA THR A 58 5.02 -8.95 -23.19
C THR A 58 4.60 -10.09 -24.11
N ILE A 59 4.52 -9.81 -25.42
CA ILE A 59 4.29 -10.83 -26.44
C ILE A 59 5.60 -10.92 -27.26
N PRO A 60 6.35 -12.03 -27.15
CA PRO A 60 7.70 -12.12 -27.70
C PRO A 60 7.77 -12.16 -29.24
N GLU A 61 6.64 -12.34 -29.94
CA GLU A 61 6.59 -12.52 -31.39
C GLU A 61 6.39 -11.21 -32.21
N ASP A 62 6.82 -10.04 -31.76
CA ASP A 62 6.99 -8.89 -32.69
C ASP A 62 8.21 -9.13 -33.59
N LEU A 63 8.05 -10.01 -34.59
CA LEU A 63 9.12 -10.36 -35.53
C LEU A 63 9.54 -9.17 -36.41
N LYS A 64 8.77 -8.08 -36.44
CA LYS A 64 9.09 -6.86 -37.18
C LYS A 64 9.78 -5.80 -36.34
N GLY A 65 9.62 -5.84 -35.01
CA GLY A 65 10.20 -4.87 -34.08
C GLY A 65 9.62 -3.46 -34.21
N ASP A 66 8.39 -3.33 -34.70
CA ASP A 66 7.71 -2.04 -34.92
C ASP A 66 6.67 -1.70 -33.83
N GLY A 67 6.52 -2.57 -32.84
CA GLY A 67 5.62 -2.39 -31.70
C GLY A 67 4.16 -2.73 -31.98
N ASN A 68 3.82 -3.26 -33.16
CA ASN A 68 2.45 -3.63 -33.53
C ASN A 68 2.30 -5.13 -33.82
N LEU A 69 1.33 -5.78 -33.18
CA LEU A 69 0.97 -7.16 -33.52
C LEU A 69 -0.01 -7.17 -34.71
N ASN A 70 0.52 -7.43 -35.90
CA ASN A 70 -0.26 -7.64 -37.11
C ASN A 70 -0.02 -9.04 -37.69
N ALA A 71 -0.78 -9.42 -38.73
CA ALA A 71 -0.69 -10.74 -39.37
C ALA A 71 0.72 -11.09 -39.85
N ALA A 72 1.54 -10.07 -40.16
CA ALA A 72 2.90 -10.25 -40.62
C ALA A 72 3.94 -10.19 -39.48
N ALA A 73 3.52 -9.86 -38.25
CA ALA A 73 4.33 -9.91 -37.04
C ALA A 73 4.33 -11.32 -36.44
N VAL A 74 3.21 -12.06 -36.47
CA VAL A 74 3.06 -13.39 -35.82
C VAL A 74 3.61 -14.60 -36.60
N GLY A 75 4.21 -14.38 -37.77
CA GLY A 75 4.81 -15.44 -38.58
C GLY A 75 3.86 -16.61 -38.91
N THR A 76 4.40 -17.82 -39.03
CA THR A 76 3.65 -19.04 -39.40
C THR A 76 2.74 -19.57 -38.27
N ALA A 77 2.80 -19.00 -37.07
CA ALA A 77 2.02 -19.45 -35.90
C ALA A 77 0.53 -19.10 -36.00
N GLY A 78 0.14 -18.20 -36.91
CA GLY A 78 -1.21 -18.10 -37.48
C GLY A 78 -2.35 -17.73 -36.55
N VAL A 79 -2.11 -17.45 -35.27
CA VAL A 79 -3.19 -17.13 -34.31
C VAL A 79 -2.87 -15.88 -33.50
N VAL A 80 -3.72 -14.86 -33.67
CA VAL A 80 -3.83 -13.70 -32.76
C VAL A 80 -5.23 -13.74 -32.15
N HIS A 81 -5.32 -13.97 -30.84
CA HIS A 81 -6.54 -13.77 -30.08
C HIS A 81 -6.43 -12.46 -29.29
N GLY A 82 -6.96 -11.38 -29.85
CA GLY A 82 -7.16 -10.14 -29.12
C GLY A 82 -8.51 -10.18 -28.40
N ARG A 83 -8.50 -10.13 -27.06
CA ARG A 83 -9.65 -9.63 -26.30
C ARG A 83 -9.15 -8.76 -25.15
N LEU A 84 -9.39 -7.46 -25.29
CA LEU A 84 -9.60 -6.56 -24.16
C LEU A 84 -11.11 -6.54 -23.89
N ALA A 85 -11.53 -6.59 -22.62
CA ALA A 85 -12.94 -6.45 -22.27
C ALA A 85 -13.44 -5.04 -22.57
#